data_AF-A0A554G4Q1-F1
#
_entry.id   AF-A0A554G4Q1-F1
#
_cell.length_a   1.000
_cell.length_b   1.000
_cell.length_c   1.000
_cell.angle_alpha   90.00
_cell.angle_beta   90.00
_cell.angle_gamma   90.00
#
_symmetry.space_group_name_H-M   'P 1'
#
loop_
_entity.id
_entity.type
_entity.pdbx_description
1 polymer ?
#
loop_
_entity_poly.entity_id
_entity_poly.type
_entity_poly.pdbx_seq_one_letter_code
_entity_poly.pdbx_strand_id
1 'polypeptide(L)'
;MSENRKHARVGTHLRCWCEGENVTLYARIANLSEGGFFLRTSTPLAAGTRTQVRLTRQATDTQLQAQATVVWLRQEEQPDGRPPGMGLRFEALDADALVSLRRIISQQQTPL
;
A
#
# COMPACT_ATOMS: atom_id res chain seq x y z
N MET A 1 -19.26 -1.11 12.74
CA MET A 1 -18.38 -2.27 12.50
C MET A 1 -17.04 -1.94 13.12
N SER A 2 -16.68 -2.64 14.19
CA SER A 2 -15.57 -2.31 15.09
C SER A 2 -14.23 -2.24 14.37
N GLU A 3 -13.56 -1.09 14.51
CA GLU A 3 -12.26 -0.80 13.91
C GLU A 3 -11.15 -1.53 14.69
N ASN A 4 -10.93 -2.82 14.37
CA ASN A 4 -9.90 -3.66 15.01
C ASN A 4 -8.51 -3.44 14.39
N ARG A 5 -8.13 -2.18 14.15
CA ARG A 5 -6.90 -1.83 13.44
C ARG A 5 -5.75 -1.63 14.42
N LYS A 6 -4.67 -2.38 14.23
CA LYS A 6 -3.43 -2.26 15.01
C LYS A 6 -2.58 -1.03 14.66
N HIS A 7 -2.74 -0.47 13.46
CA HIS A 7 -1.93 0.66 12.97
C HIS A 7 -2.82 1.73 12.31
N ALA A 8 -2.54 2.99 12.63
CA ALA A 8 -3.16 4.14 11.98
C ALA A 8 -2.76 4.20 10.50
N ARG A 9 -3.70 4.62 9.64
CA ARG A 9 -3.48 4.82 8.20
C ARG A 9 -3.38 6.31 7.90
N VAL A 10 -2.40 6.66 7.08
CA VAL A 10 -2.24 8.01 6.52
C VAL A 10 -2.69 8.02 5.07
N GLY A 11 -3.41 9.07 4.67
CA GLY A 11 -3.68 9.36 3.26
C GLY A 11 -2.38 9.72 2.53
N THR A 12 -2.29 9.44 1.22
CA THR A 12 -1.05 9.65 0.48
C THR A 12 -1.26 9.76 -1.03
N HIS A 13 -0.30 10.39 -1.71
CA HIS A 13 -0.20 10.48 -3.16
C HIS A 13 0.89 9.58 -3.77
N LEU A 14 1.48 8.69 -2.95
CA LEU A 14 2.53 7.78 -3.41
C LEU A 14 2.04 6.83 -4.49
N ARG A 15 2.99 6.38 -5.32
CA ARG A 15 2.81 5.27 -6.24
C ARG A 15 3.57 4.04 -5.73
N CYS A 16 3.08 2.87 -6.12
CA CYS A 16 3.67 1.58 -5.85
C CYS A 16 3.98 0.89 -7.16
N TRP A 17 5.20 0.37 -7.26
CA TRP A 17 5.49 -0.76 -8.14
C TRP A 17 5.11 -2.04 -7.41
N CYS A 18 4.25 -2.85 -7.99
CA CYS A 18 3.74 -4.09 -7.41
C CYS A 18 3.90 -5.21 -8.43
N GLU A 19 4.78 -6.15 -8.14
CA GLU A 19 5.11 -7.27 -9.02
C GLU A 19 4.53 -8.55 -8.43
N GLY A 20 3.60 -9.16 -9.17
CA GLY A 20 3.11 -10.51 -8.93
C GLY A 20 3.71 -11.49 -9.93
N GLU A 21 3.26 -12.74 -9.91
CA GLU A 21 3.85 -13.83 -10.71
C GLU A 21 3.89 -13.55 -12.22
N ASN A 22 2.80 -13.01 -12.78
CA ASN A 22 2.64 -12.81 -14.23
C ASN A 22 2.30 -11.37 -14.61
N VAL A 23 2.44 -10.42 -13.68
CA VAL A 23 1.98 -9.05 -13.87
C VAL A 23 2.73 -8.07 -12.98
N THR A 24 3.01 -6.90 -13.56
CA THR A 24 3.55 -5.75 -12.84
C THR A 24 2.58 -4.58 -12.95
N LEU A 25 2.20 -4.03 -11.80
CA LEU A 25 1.33 -2.87 -11.68
C LEU A 25 2.15 -1.69 -11.17
N TYR A 26 2.03 -0.55 -11.84
CA TYR A 26 2.54 0.73 -11.33
C TYR A 26 1.38 1.70 -11.11
N ALA A 27 0.93 1.85 -9.87
CA ALA A 27 -0.31 2.57 -9.57
C ALA A 27 -0.26 3.37 -8.27
N ARG A 28 -1.22 4.28 -8.09
CA ARG A 28 -1.36 5.09 -6.87
C ARG A 28 -1.84 4.25 -5.70
N ILE A 29 -1.34 4.54 -4.50
CA ILE A 29 -1.90 3.99 -3.26
C ILE A 29 -2.82 5.02 -2.61
N ALA A 30 -3.93 4.59 -2.01
CA ALA A 30 -4.90 5.50 -1.39
C ALA A 30 -4.54 5.84 0.07
N ASN A 31 -3.94 4.88 0.77
CA ASN A 31 -3.50 5.04 2.16
C ASN A 31 -2.35 4.07 2.45
N LEU A 32 -1.60 4.38 3.51
CA LEU A 32 -0.44 3.62 3.97
C LEU A 32 -0.46 3.53 5.50
N SER A 33 0.02 2.41 6.05
CA SER A 33 0.24 2.18 7.49
C SER A 33 1.44 1.26 7.68
N GLU A 34 1.91 1.08 8.91
CA GLU A 34 2.98 0.11 9.21
C GLU A 34 2.59 -1.34 8.83
N GLY A 35 1.29 -1.66 8.81
CA GLY A 35 0.82 -3.01 8.45
C GLY A 35 0.58 -3.23 6.95
N GLY A 36 0.53 -2.18 6.13
CA GLY A 36 0.17 -2.31 4.71
C GLY A 36 -0.51 -1.08 4.12
N PHE A 37 -1.05 -1.23 2.91
CA PHE A 37 -1.59 -0.14 2.10
C PHE A 37 -2.70 -0.61 1.17
N PHE A 38 -3.42 0.35 0.57
CA PHE A 38 -4.41 0.07 -0.48
C PHE A 38 -3.89 0.56 -1.83
N LEU A 39 -3.67 -0.35 -2.78
CA LEU A 39 -3.28 -0.05 -4.16
C LEU A 39 -4.54 0.11 -5.03
N ARG A 40 -4.65 1.25 -5.70
CA ARG A 40 -5.75 1.51 -6.65
C ARG A 40 -5.48 0.77 -7.95
N THR A 41 -6.43 -0.04 -8.40
CA THR A 41 -6.36 -0.75 -9.69
C THR A 41 -7.76 -1.22 -10.08
N SER A 42 -8.09 -1.20 -11.38
CA SER A 42 -9.31 -1.81 -11.91
C SER A 42 -9.20 -3.33 -12.05
N THR A 43 -7.99 -3.87 -11.97
CA THR A 43 -7.69 -5.31 -12.11
C THR A 43 -6.92 -5.79 -10.87
N PRO A 44 -7.59 -5.90 -9.70
CA PRO A 44 -6.93 -6.38 -8.50
C PRO A 44 -6.50 -7.84 -8.65
N LEU A 45 -5.35 -8.18 -8.09
CA LEU A 45 -4.89 -9.58 -8.02
C LEU A 45 -5.76 -10.38 -7.05
N ALA A 46 -5.73 -11.70 -7.14
CA ALA A 46 -6.49 -12.56 -6.24
C ALA A 46 -6.05 -12.38 -4.77
N ALA A 47 -6.98 -12.57 -3.84
CA ALA A 47 -6.64 -12.63 -2.42
C ALA A 47 -5.69 -13.80 -2.15
N GLY A 48 -4.69 -13.59 -1.30
CA GLY A 48 -3.62 -14.55 -1.03
C GLY A 48 -2.43 -14.46 -1.99
N THR A 49 -2.52 -13.72 -3.10
CA THR A 49 -1.38 -13.49 -3.98
C THR A 49 -0.26 -12.77 -3.24
N ARG A 50 0.94 -13.34 -3.29
CA ARG A 50 2.18 -12.73 -2.81
C ARG A 50 2.77 -11.83 -3.88
N THR A 51 3.25 -10.66 -3.49
CA THR A 51 3.83 -9.67 -4.39
C THR A 51 5.10 -9.07 -3.81
N GLN A 52 6.01 -8.67 -4.69
CA GLN A 52 7.11 -7.78 -4.35
C GLN A 52 6.65 -6.34 -4.60
N VAL A 53 6.70 -5.51 -3.57
CA VAL A 53 6.30 -4.12 -3.67
C VAL A 53 7.47 -3.17 -3.47
N ARG A 54 7.42 -2.03 -4.16
CA ARG A 54 8.32 -0.91 -3.98
C ARG A 54 7.55 0.39 -3.88
N LEU A 55 7.77 1.12 -2.79
CA LEU A 55 7.27 2.48 -2.59
C LEU A 55 8.45 3.44 -2.59
N THR A 56 8.39 4.49 -3.39
CA THR A 56 9.45 5.51 -3.45
C THR A 56 8.86 6.86 -3.13
N ARG A 57 9.48 7.56 -2.18
CA ARG A 57 9.22 8.95 -1.88
C ARG A 57 10.32 9.82 -2.48
N GLN A 58 10.02 10.41 -3.64
CA GLN A 58 10.99 11.19 -4.43
C GLN A 58 11.59 12.37 -3.66
N ALA A 59 10.78 13.08 -2.86
CA ALA A 59 11.24 14.26 -2.12
C ALA A 59 12.39 14.00 -1.13
N THR A 60 12.56 12.75 -0.69
CA THR A 60 13.56 12.37 0.32
C THR A 60 14.40 11.18 -0.12
N ASP A 61 14.30 10.81 -1.40
CA ASP A 61 14.91 9.61 -1.99
C ASP A 61 14.78 8.35 -1.12
N THR A 62 13.68 8.27 -0.36
CA THR A 62 13.46 7.16 0.57
C THR A 62 12.67 6.08 -0.15
N GLN A 63 13.24 4.88 -0.19
CA GLN A 63 12.62 3.71 -0.80
C GLN A 63 12.32 2.64 0.24
N LEU A 64 11.15 2.03 0.11
CA LEU A 64 10.80 0.78 0.76
C LEU A 64 10.67 -0.30 -0.31
N GLN A 65 11.32 -1.45 -0.08
CA GLN A 65 11.07 -2.69 -0.82
C GLN A 65 10.64 -3.76 0.18
N ALA A 66 9.54 -4.45 -0.09
CA ALA A 66 8.96 -5.43 0.84
C ALA A 66 8.14 -6.49 0.12
N GLN A 67 8.06 -7.69 0.71
CA GLN A 67 7.05 -8.67 0.34
C GLN A 67 5.70 -8.26 0.95
N ALA A 68 4.64 -8.45 0.19
CA ALA A 68 3.28 -8.19 0.66
C ALA A 68 2.30 -9.25 0.14
N THR A 69 1.23 -9.49 0.89
CA THR A 69 0.14 -10.37 0.47
C THR A 69 -1.13 -9.57 0.26
N VAL A 70 -1.84 -9.87 -0.82
CA VAL A 70 -3.18 -9.32 -1.07
C VAL A 70 -4.15 -9.91 -0.06
N VAL A 71 -4.74 -9.07 0.79
CA VAL A 71 -5.64 -9.50 1.89
C VAL A 71 -7.07 -8.99 1.75
N TRP A 72 -7.32 -8.09 0.81
CA TRP A 72 -8.63 -7.52 0.60
C TRP A 72 -8.80 -7.01 -0.82
N LEU A 73 -9.98 -7.19 -1.42
CA LEU A 73 -10.29 -6.73 -2.77
C LEU A 73 -11.48 -5.78 -2.75
N ARG A 74 -11.42 -4.76 -3.59
CA ARG A 74 -12.56 -3.95 -4.01
C ARG A 74 -12.63 -4.00 -5.52
N GLN A 75 -13.57 -4.76 -6.06
CA GLN A 75 -13.64 -5.01 -7.50
C GLN A 75 -14.12 -3.78 -8.28
N GLU A 76 -15.03 -3.01 -7.69
CA GLU A 76 -15.69 -1.89 -8.37
C GLU A 76 -15.50 -0.58 -7.61
N GLU A 77 -15.65 0.51 -8.34
CA GLU A 77 -15.83 1.83 -7.73
C GLU A 77 -17.14 1.83 -6.95
N GLN A 78 -17.08 2.34 -5.73
CA GLN A 78 -18.28 2.44 -4.90
C GLN A 78 -19.04 3.74 -5.20
N PRO A 79 -20.37 3.79 -4.97
CA PRO A 79 -21.18 4.99 -5.21
C PRO A 79 -20.68 6.25 -4.48
N ASP A 80 -19.91 6.08 -3.40
CA ASP A 80 -19.28 7.16 -2.64
C ASP A 80 -17.90 7.59 -3.21
N GLY A 81 -17.57 7.18 -4.43
CA GLY A 81 -16.36 7.58 -5.15
C GLY A 81 -15.08 6.86 -4.69
N ARG A 82 -15.19 5.82 -3.85
CA ARG A 82 -14.01 5.04 -3.46
C ARG A 82 -13.59 4.11 -4.60
N PRO A 83 -12.34 4.19 -5.08
CA PRO A 83 -11.91 3.49 -6.28
C PRO A 83 -11.73 1.99 -6.07
N PRO A 84 -11.82 1.18 -7.13
CA PRO A 84 -11.45 -0.22 -7.09
C PRO A 84 -9.96 -0.38 -6.76
N GLY A 85 -9.60 -1.57 -6.27
CA GLY A 85 -8.23 -1.90 -5.95
C GLY A 85 -8.10 -3.05 -4.98
N MET A 86 -6.92 -3.13 -4.35
CA MET A 86 -6.60 -4.20 -3.42
C MET A 86 -5.85 -3.68 -2.19
N GLY A 87 -6.18 -4.24 -1.03
CA GLY A 87 -5.43 -4.06 0.20
C GLY A 87 -4.30 -5.07 0.27
N LEU A 88 -3.08 -4.57 0.43
CA LEU A 88 -1.89 -5.38 0.64
C LEU A 88 -1.43 -5.24 2.08
N ARG A 89 -1.11 -6.37 2.71
CA ARG A 89 -0.46 -6.43 4.02
C ARG A 89 1.02 -6.71 3.81
N PHE A 90 1.89 -5.93 4.45
CA PHE A 90 3.31 -6.27 4.46
C PHE A 90 3.54 -7.59 5.18
N GLU A 91 4.42 -8.42 4.64
CA GLU A 91 4.97 -9.57 5.37
C GLU A 91 5.98 -9.08 6.43
N ALA A 92 6.78 -9.98 7.00
CA ALA A 92 7.83 -9.59 7.92
C ALA A 92 8.78 -8.56 7.26
N LEU A 93 8.83 -7.36 7.83
CA LEU A 93 9.77 -6.31 7.47
C LEU A 93 11.01 -6.44 8.33
N ASP A 94 12.19 -6.36 7.72
CA ASP A 94 13.43 -6.17 8.47
C ASP A 94 13.50 -4.76 9.09
N ALA A 95 14.52 -4.54 9.92
CA ALA A 95 14.68 -3.28 10.64
C ALA A 95 14.82 -2.08 9.70
N ASP A 96 15.56 -2.24 8.59
CA ASP A 96 15.83 -1.17 7.64
C ASP A 96 14.59 -0.81 6.83
N ALA A 97 13.84 -1.81 6.38
CA ALA A 97 12.54 -1.63 5.73
C ALA A 97 11.54 -0.94 6.66
N LEU A 98 11.50 -1.33 7.95
CA LEU A 98 10.63 -0.69 8.93
C LEU A 98 11.02 0.78 9.17
N VAL A 99 12.32 1.09 9.26
CA VAL A 99 12.84 2.46 9.38
C VAL A 99 12.45 3.29 8.15
N SER A 100 12.64 2.75 6.94
CA SER A 100 12.26 3.42 5.70
C SER A 100 10.74 3.63 5.61
N LEU A 101 9.93 2.65 5.98
CA LEU A 101 8.48 2.76 6.03
C LEU A 101 8.03 3.87 7.00
N ARG A 102 8.61 3.90 8.21
CA ARG A 102 8.32 4.95 9.20
C ARG A 102 8.71 6.34 8.71
N ARG A 103 9.85 6.47 8.04
CA ARG A 103 10.28 7.74 7.42
C ARG A 103 9.31 8.16 6.31
N ILE A 104 8.85 7.22 5.49
CA ILE A 104 7.85 7.51 4.45
C ILE A 104 6.54 8.00 5.10
N ILE A 105 6.05 7.32 6.14
CA ILE A 105 4.80 7.63 6.86
C ILE A 105 4.88 8.96 7.60
N SER A 106 5.94 9.23 8.37
CA SER A 106 6.06 10.44 9.18
C SER A 106 6.04 11.71 8.34
N GLN A 107 6.50 11.61 7.10
CA GLN A 107 6.51 12.70 6.13
C GLN A 107 5.16 12.82 5.37
N GLN A 108 4.20 11.89 5.56
CA GLN A 108 2.82 12.03 5.08
C GLN A 108 2.04 12.91 6.05
N GLN A 109 2.25 14.22 5.96
CA GLN A 109 1.35 15.21 6.52
C GLN A 109 0.90 16.08 5.35
N THR A 110 -0.31 15.82 4.86
CA THR A 110 -1.04 16.84 4.12
C THR A 110 -1.72 17.70 5.18
N PRO A 111 -1.39 18.99 5.32
CA PRO A 111 -2.30 19.90 6.01
C PRO A 111 -3.63 19.82 5.26
N LEU A 112 -4.71 19.54 5.97
CA LEU A 112 -6.07 19.69 5.43
C LEU A 112 -6.29 21.14 4.98
#